data_AF-A0A7S1KEC2-F1
#
_entry.id   AF-A0A7S1KEC2-F1
#
_cell.length_a   1.000
_cell.length_b   1.000
_cell.length_c   1.000
_cell.angle_alpha   90.00
_cell.angle_beta   90.00
_cell.angle_gamma   90.00
#
_symmetry.space_group_name_H-M   'P 1'
#
loop_
_entity.id
_entity.type
_entity.pdbx_description
1 polymer ?
#
loop_
_entity_poly.entity_id
_entity_poly.type
_entity_poly.pdbx_seq_one_letter_code
_entity_poly.pdbx_strand_id
1 'polypeptide(L)'
;VDLMAPNGRFMELGKRGIWTKDEMSKERPDIMYETIAVDHMMEENPKWFGGMLDRVRRMVDDGKIKAIPLHVFNLLSSDTKVGGIAAFRFMQRAQHIGKVIIQIPSALRSPFLEPHVAATTNKSDGVYLITGGLGGLGLLVANWLVDEGAKHIALVSRRGQPTDETKSSALWKRLTAPAPQGKTSATVR
;
A
#
# COMPACT_ATOMS: atom_id res chain seq x y z
N VAL A 1 -26.73 -17.66 13.90
CA VAL A 1 -26.07 -18.84 14.50
C VAL A 1 -26.88 -20.13 14.35
N ASP A 2 -28.16 -20.04 13.97
CA ASP A 2 -29.08 -21.18 13.89
C ASP A 2 -28.70 -22.22 12.83
N LEU A 3 -27.91 -21.82 11.83
CA LEU A 3 -27.37 -22.72 10.80
C LEU A 3 -26.13 -23.52 11.27
N MET A 4 -25.65 -23.29 12.50
CA MET A 4 -24.48 -23.97 13.03
C MET A 4 -24.82 -25.39 13.50
N ALA A 5 -24.07 -26.37 12.99
CA ALA A 5 -24.08 -27.73 13.51
C ALA A 5 -23.61 -27.76 15.00
N PRO A 6 -24.02 -28.77 15.78
CA PRO A 6 -23.56 -28.95 17.15
C PRO A 6 -22.03 -28.96 17.25
N ASN A 7 -21.45 -28.30 18.27
CA ASN A 7 -20.00 -28.14 18.45
C ASN A 7 -19.28 -27.36 17.34
N GLY A 8 -20.04 -26.65 16.50
CA GLY A 8 -19.47 -25.79 15.46
C GLY A 8 -18.71 -24.59 16.01
N ARG A 9 -17.86 -23.99 15.18
CA ARG A 9 -17.11 -22.78 15.50
C ARG A 9 -17.65 -21.59 14.72
N PHE A 10 -18.21 -20.62 15.42
CA PHE A 10 -18.68 -19.37 14.82
C PHE A 10 -17.61 -18.29 15.02
N MET A 11 -17.00 -17.86 13.90
CA MET A 11 -15.99 -16.82 13.87
C MET A 11 -16.65 -15.50 13.44
N GLU A 12 -16.91 -14.61 14.40
CA GLU A 12 -17.54 -13.33 14.15
C GLU A 12 -16.49 -12.31 13.67
N LEU A 13 -16.70 -11.75 12.47
CA LEU A 13 -15.84 -10.74 11.86
C LEU A 13 -16.49 -9.35 11.85
N GLY A 14 -17.79 -9.28 12.15
CA GLY A 14 -18.56 -8.06 12.23
C GLY A 14 -18.14 -7.19 13.42
N LYS A 15 -18.58 -5.93 13.36
CA LYS A 15 -18.37 -4.95 14.45
C LYS A 15 -19.67 -4.37 14.99
N ARG A 16 -20.81 -4.70 14.38
CA ARG A 16 -22.13 -4.14 14.72
C ARG A 16 -23.07 -5.27 15.09
N GLY A 17 -23.77 -5.12 16.21
CA GLY A 17 -24.71 -6.13 16.69
C GLY A 17 -24.05 -7.46 17.06
N ILE A 18 -22.75 -7.45 17.38
CA ILE A 18 -22.03 -8.65 17.82
C ILE A 18 -22.44 -9.00 19.25
N TRP A 19 -22.51 -10.28 19.55
CA TRP A 19 -22.79 -10.77 20.89
C TRP A 19 -21.50 -10.90 21.69
N THR A 20 -21.61 -10.78 23.00
CA THR A 20 -20.57 -11.20 23.95
C THR A 20 -20.51 -12.73 24.04
N LYS A 21 -19.41 -13.27 24.55
CA LYS A 21 -19.27 -14.73 24.78
C LYS A 21 -20.35 -15.25 25.73
N ASP A 22 -20.71 -14.47 26.74
CA ASP A 22 -21.74 -14.85 27.72
C ASP A 22 -23.14 -14.88 27.10
N GLU A 23 -23.49 -13.89 26.27
CA GLU A 23 -24.75 -13.88 25.54
C GLU A 23 -24.85 -15.08 24.60
N MET A 24 -23.80 -15.38 23.86
CA MET A 24 -23.77 -16.55 22.97
C MET A 24 -23.87 -17.86 23.73
N SER A 25 -23.17 -17.99 24.86
CA SER A 25 -23.21 -19.21 25.67
C SER A 25 -24.57 -19.46 26.32
N LYS A 26 -25.38 -18.43 26.56
CA LYS A 26 -26.75 -18.59 27.06
C LYS A 26 -27.70 -19.16 26.00
N GLU A 27 -27.55 -18.71 24.76
CA GLU A 27 -28.41 -19.12 23.64
C GLU A 27 -27.95 -20.44 23.00
N ARG A 28 -26.65 -20.58 22.79
CA ARG A 28 -26.00 -21.72 22.12
C ARG A 28 -24.76 -22.17 22.92
N PRO A 29 -24.94 -22.84 24.07
CA PRO A 29 -23.82 -23.33 24.88
C PRO A 29 -22.97 -24.40 24.16
N ASP A 30 -23.53 -25.00 23.10
CA ASP A 30 -22.88 -26.04 22.30
C ASP A 30 -21.91 -25.49 21.24
N ILE A 31 -21.87 -24.18 20.96
CA ILE A 31 -21.00 -23.62 19.92
C ILE A 31 -19.79 -22.89 20.51
N MET A 32 -18.62 -23.05 19.87
CA MET A 32 -17.48 -22.18 20.14
C MET A 32 -17.66 -20.86 19.40
N TYR A 33 -17.72 -19.77 20.15
CA TYR A 33 -17.87 -18.43 19.61
C TYR A 33 -16.62 -17.60 19.85
N GLU A 34 -16.04 -17.08 18.77
CA GLU A 34 -14.87 -16.22 18.82
C GLU A 34 -15.07 -14.98 17.95
N THR A 35 -14.79 -13.82 18.51
CA THR A 35 -14.73 -12.56 17.77
C THR A 35 -13.31 -12.36 17.24
N ILE A 36 -13.19 -12.16 15.93
CA ILE A 36 -11.90 -12.00 15.26
C ILE A 36 -11.77 -10.55 14.80
N ALA A 37 -11.05 -9.75 15.60
CA ALA A 37 -10.73 -8.36 15.31
C ALA A 37 -9.27 -8.24 14.86
N VAL A 38 -9.01 -8.47 13.58
CA VAL A 38 -7.64 -8.51 13.01
C VAL A 38 -6.87 -7.20 13.25
N ASP A 39 -7.55 -6.07 13.29
CA ASP A 39 -6.98 -4.76 13.57
C ASP A 39 -6.41 -4.67 15.00
N HIS A 40 -7.17 -5.13 16.01
CA HIS A 40 -6.66 -5.19 17.39
C HIS A 40 -5.55 -6.24 17.54
N MET A 41 -5.71 -7.42 16.93
CA MET A 41 -4.71 -8.48 16.98
C MET A 41 -3.37 -8.07 16.35
N MET A 42 -3.40 -7.23 15.32
CA MET A 42 -2.22 -6.66 14.68
C MET A 42 -1.44 -5.76 15.63
N GLU A 43 -2.14 -4.95 16.43
CA GLU A 43 -1.53 -4.04 17.42
C GLU A 43 -0.98 -4.80 18.64
N GLU A 44 -1.74 -5.76 19.17
CA GLU A 44 -1.37 -6.51 20.37
C GLU A 44 -0.32 -7.60 20.11
N ASN A 45 -0.34 -8.23 18.94
CA ASN A 45 0.61 -9.30 18.58
C ASN A 45 1.17 -9.15 17.16
N PRO A 46 2.07 -8.18 16.93
CA PRO A 46 2.66 -7.92 15.61
C PRO A 46 3.42 -9.12 15.04
N LYS A 47 4.05 -9.96 15.91
CA LYS A 47 4.79 -11.15 15.48
C LYS A 47 3.87 -12.21 14.88
N TRP A 48 2.74 -12.47 15.53
CA TRP A 48 1.73 -13.38 15.00
C TRP A 48 1.17 -12.88 13.66
N PHE A 49 0.86 -11.57 13.58
CA PHE A 49 0.32 -10.97 12.35
C PHE A 49 1.33 -11.04 11.19
N GLY A 50 2.62 -10.77 11.46
CA GLY A 50 3.69 -10.99 10.48
C GLY A 50 3.75 -12.43 9.98
N GLY A 51 3.70 -13.42 10.88
CA GLY A 51 3.67 -14.84 10.49
C GLY A 51 2.40 -15.25 9.73
N MET A 52 1.27 -14.57 9.95
CA MET A 52 0.07 -14.72 9.12
C MET A 52 0.29 -14.15 7.71
N LEU A 53 0.84 -12.94 7.59
CA LEU A 53 1.17 -12.35 6.29
C LEU A 53 2.18 -13.21 5.50
N ASP A 54 3.17 -13.80 6.15
CA ASP A 54 4.13 -14.71 5.50
C ASP A 54 3.47 -15.99 4.98
N ARG A 55 2.42 -16.48 5.66
CA ARG A 55 1.61 -17.60 5.15
C ARG A 55 0.81 -17.18 3.92
N VAL A 56 0.16 -16.01 3.97
CA VAL A 56 -0.60 -15.47 2.84
C VAL A 56 0.32 -15.25 1.64
N ARG A 57 1.48 -14.64 1.85
CA ARG A 57 2.52 -14.43 0.82
C ARG A 57 2.90 -15.75 0.14
N ARG A 58 3.24 -16.78 0.92
CA ARG A 58 3.56 -18.11 0.35
C ARG A 58 2.43 -18.70 -0.47
N MET A 59 1.18 -18.53 -0.03
CA MET A 59 0.02 -18.98 -0.81
C MET A 59 -0.15 -18.21 -2.13
N VAL A 60 0.21 -16.93 -2.16
CA VAL A 60 0.25 -16.13 -3.40
C VAL A 60 1.38 -16.60 -4.30
N ASP A 61 2.59 -16.77 -3.76
CA ASP A 61 3.77 -17.26 -4.51
C ASP A 61 3.52 -18.65 -5.11
N ASP A 62 2.82 -19.52 -4.38
CA ASP A 62 2.38 -20.85 -4.84
C ASP A 62 1.18 -20.82 -5.81
N GLY A 63 0.61 -19.64 -6.09
CA GLY A 63 -0.57 -19.48 -6.96
C GLY A 63 -1.90 -20.00 -6.38
N LYS A 64 -1.95 -20.31 -5.08
CA LYS A 64 -3.14 -20.81 -4.36
C LYS A 64 -4.17 -19.70 -4.10
N ILE A 65 -3.72 -18.46 -4.00
CA ILE A 65 -4.58 -17.27 -3.89
C ILE A 65 -4.48 -16.49 -5.19
N LYS A 66 -5.62 -16.25 -5.84
CA LYS A 66 -5.74 -15.40 -7.03
C LYS A 66 -6.35 -14.06 -6.64
N ALA A 67 -5.99 -13.02 -7.39
CA ALA A 67 -6.59 -11.71 -7.21
C ALA A 67 -8.11 -11.78 -7.45
N ILE A 68 -8.87 -11.11 -6.59
CA ILE A 68 -10.30 -10.87 -6.79
C ILE A 68 -10.50 -9.77 -7.84
N PRO A 69 -11.67 -9.68 -8.49
CA PRO A 69 -11.98 -8.59 -9.39
C PRO A 69 -11.72 -7.23 -8.74
N LEU A 70 -11.09 -6.32 -9.50
CA LEU A 70 -10.78 -4.97 -9.06
C LEU A 70 -11.62 -3.96 -9.84
N HIS A 71 -12.27 -3.05 -9.13
CA HIS A 71 -12.91 -1.88 -9.72
C HIS A 71 -12.03 -0.67 -9.47
N VAL A 72 -11.29 -0.24 -10.49
CA VAL A 72 -10.26 0.80 -10.37
C VAL A 72 -10.81 2.15 -10.81
N PHE A 73 -10.66 3.14 -9.93
CA PHE A 73 -11.01 4.55 -10.15
C PHE A 73 -9.76 5.41 -10.03
N ASN A 74 -9.65 6.47 -10.83
CA ASN A 74 -8.49 7.36 -10.78
C ASN A 74 -8.78 8.56 -9.88
N LEU A 75 -7.96 8.78 -8.85
CA LEU A 75 -8.21 9.83 -7.85
C LEU A 75 -8.36 11.22 -8.49
N LEU A 76 -7.44 11.56 -9.42
CA LEU A 76 -7.35 12.89 -10.03
C LEU A 76 -8.11 13.04 -11.36
N SER A 77 -8.89 12.03 -11.77
CA SER A 77 -9.67 12.17 -13.01
C SER A 77 -10.78 13.21 -12.83
N SER A 78 -10.90 14.12 -13.80
CA SER A 78 -12.01 15.08 -13.88
C SER A 78 -13.32 14.43 -14.34
N ASP A 79 -13.29 13.21 -14.87
CA ASP A 79 -14.49 12.46 -15.23
C ASP A 79 -15.21 11.95 -13.98
N THR A 80 -16.41 12.50 -13.76
CA THR A 80 -17.31 12.16 -12.66
C THR A 80 -17.73 10.68 -12.58
N LYS A 81 -17.51 9.88 -13.63
CA LYS A 81 -17.82 8.44 -13.65
C LYS A 81 -16.65 7.55 -13.22
N VAL A 82 -15.41 8.02 -13.34
CA VAL A 82 -14.20 7.24 -13.05
C VAL A 82 -13.26 7.91 -12.04
N GLY A 83 -13.62 9.10 -11.54
CA GLY A 83 -12.91 9.85 -10.51
C GLY A 83 -13.04 9.27 -9.09
N GLY A 84 -12.31 9.83 -8.13
CA GLY A 84 -12.35 9.40 -6.73
C GLY A 84 -13.75 9.45 -6.09
N ILE A 85 -14.55 10.48 -6.39
CA ILE A 85 -15.93 10.60 -5.90
C ILE A 85 -16.81 9.46 -6.44
N ALA A 86 -16.57 9.02 -7.67
CA ALA A 86 -17.31 7.92 -8.28
C ALA A 86 -17.06 6.60 -7.54
N ALA A 87 -15.83 6.38 -7.05
CA ALA A 87 -15.47 5.20 -6.26
C ALA A 87 -16.31 5.09 -4.98
N PHE A 88 -16.47 6.19 -4.23
CA PHE A 88 -17.29 6.21 -3.02
C PHE A 88 -18.77 5.98 -3.32
N ARG A 89 -19.30 6.61 -4.37
CA ARG A 89 -20.70 6.38 -4.80
C ARG A 89 -20.93 4.94 -5.25
N PHE A 90 -19.96 4.35 -5.94
CA PHE A 90 -19.99 2.96 -6.36
C PHE A 90 -19.97 2.00 -5.15
N MET A 91 -19.09 2.26 -4.17
CA MET A 91 -19.01 1.49 -2.93
C MET A 91 -20.30 1.58 -2.11
N GLN A 92 -20.91 2.76 -1.98
CA GLN A 92 -22.14 2.99 -1.21
C GLN A 92 -23.34 2.16 -1.71
N ARG A 93 -23.38 1.82 -3.00
CA ARG A 93 -24.44 0.97 -3.56
C ARG A 93 -24.35 -0.49 -3.11
N ALA A 94 -23.21 -0.91 -2.55
CA ALA A 94 -22.95 -2.27 -2.04
C ALA A 94 -23.19 -3.42 -3.06
N GLN A 95 -23.19 -3.11 -4.36
CA GLN A 95 -23.44 -4.08 -5.45
C GLN A 95 -22.14 -4.54 -6.15
N HIS A 96 -20.98 -4.23 -5.58
CA HIS A 96 -19.69 -4.54 -6.22
C HIS A 96 -19.21 -5.94 -5.82
N ILE A 97 -18.70 -6.68 -6.80
CA ILE A 97 -18.02 -7.95 -6.57
C ILE A 97 -16.52 -7.67 -6.59
N GLY A 98 -15.83 -8.08 -5.53
CA GLY A 98 -14.39 -7.86 -5.39
C GLY A 98 -14.06 -6.55 -4.68
N LYS A 99 -12.98 -5.87 -5.09
CA LYS A 99 -12.43 -4.71 -4.37
C LYS A 99 -12.55 -3.41 -5.16
N VAL A 100 -13.05 -2.37 -4.51
CA VAL A 100 -12.97 -0.99 -5.03
C VAL A 100 -11.59 -0.42 -4.71
N ILE A 101 -10.88 0.04 -5.74
CA ILE A 101 -9.54 0.57 -5.67
C ILE A 101 -9.55 2.01 -6.19
N ILE A 102 -8.93 2.92 -5.44
CA ILE A 102 -8.64 4.27 -5.91
C ILE A 102 -7.16 4.33 -6.25
N GLN A 103 -6.86 4.45 -7.53
CA GLN A 103 -5.51 4.64 -8.05
C GLN A 103 -5.11 6.10 -7.86
N ILE A 104 -4.04 6.30 -7.11
CA ILE A 104 -3.40 7.60 -6.93
C ILE A 104 -2.33 7.73 -8.02
N PRO A 105 -2.42 8.72 -8.92
CA PRO A 105 -1.41 8.91 -9.94
C PRO A 105 -0.06 9.16 -9.31
N SER A 106 0.95 8.43 -9.78
CA SER A 106 2.32 8.75 -9.48
C SER A 106 2.79 9.92 -10.34
N ALA A 107 3.64 10.79 -9.81
CA ALA A 107 4.30 11.82 -10.61
C ALA A 107 5.12 11.24 -11.77
N LEU A 108 5.69 10.04 -11.58
CA LEU A 108 6.39 9.34 -12.65
C LEU A 108 5.44 8.79 -13.71
N ARG A 109 4.16 8.59 -13.37
CA ARG A 109 3.11 8.10 -14.28
C ARG A 109 2.11 9.20 -14.65
N SER A 110 2.48 10.47 -14.43
CA SER A 110 1.57 11.60 -14.59
C SER A 110 1.06 11.71 -16.03
N PRO A 111 -0.26 11.83 -16.24
CA PRO A 111 -0.85 12.10 -17.55
C PRO A 111 -0.62 13.55 -18.05
N PHE A 112 -0.04 14.43 -17.21
CA PHE A 112 0.31 15.81 -17.59
C PHE A 112 1.68 15.93 -18.27
N LEU A 113 2.46 14.85 -18.32
CA LEU A 113 3.64 14.76 -19.17
C LEU A 113 3.16 14.31 -20.55
N GLU A 114 3.21 15.22 -21.52
CA GLU A 114 2.81 14.98 -22.91
C GLU A 114 3.37 13.63 -23.45
N PRO A 115 2.64 12.88 -24.31
CA PRO A 115 2.96 11.51 -24.72
C PRO A 115 4.23 11.34 -25.58
N HIS A 116 5.10 12.35 -25.70
CA HIS A 116 6.18 12.37 -26.69
C HIS A 116 7.34 11.40 -26.40
N VAL A 117 7.34 10.70 -25.25
CA VAL A 117 8.27 9.61 -24.99
C VAL A 117 7.46 8.33 -24.77
N ALA A 118 7.53 7.45 -25.76
CA ALA A 118 6.84 6.17 -25.91
C ALA A 118 6.28 5.57 -24.60
N ALA A 119 4.98 5.28 -24.64
CA ALA A 119 4.19 4.58 -23.62
C ALA A 119 4.62 3.12 -23.33
N THR A 120 5.86 2.76 -23.63
CA THR A 120 6.39 1.38 -23.55
C THR A 120 7.51 1.21 -22.53
N THR A 121 8.09 2.29 -21.99
CA THR A 121 9.10 2.19 -20.93
C THR A 121 8.44 2.25 -19.56
N ASN A 122 8.75 1.27 -18.71
CA ASN A 122 8.43 1.34 -17.29
C ASN A 122 9.20 2.53 -16.70
N LYS A 123 8.52 3.69 -16.57
CA LYS A 123 9.17 4.96 -16.20
C LYS A 123 9.98 4.86 -14.89
N SER A 124 9.67 3.92 -13.99
CA SER A 124 10.48 3.68 -12.78
C SER A 124 11.92 3.20 -13.06
N ASP A 125 12.20 2.61 -14.23
CA ASP A 125 13.53 2.14 -14.63
C ASP A 125 14.39 3.22 -15.32
N GLY A 126 13.84 4.43 -15.54
CA GLY A 126 14.58 5.58 -16.07
C GLY A 126 15.56 6.17 -15.05
N VAL A 127 16.54 6.95 -15.55
CA VAL A 127 17.45 7.75 -14.71
C VAL A 127 16.92 9.17 -14.59
N TYR A 128 16.71 9.62 -13.36
CA TYR A 128 16.17 10.94 -13.04
C TYR A 128 17.30 11.89 -12.65
N LEU A 129 17.55 12.89 -13.49
CA LEU A 129 18.59 13.90 -13.27
C LEU A 129 18.06 15.07 -12.44
N ILE A 130 18.70 15.38 -11.32
CA ILE A 130 18.36 16.53 -10.48
C ILE A 130 19.55 17.49 -10.41
N THR A 131 19.43 18.63 -11.08
CA THR A 131 20.41 19.72 -10.98
C THR A 131 20.24 20.49 -9.68
N GLY A 132 21.34 20.80 -8.99
CA GLY A 132 21.28 21.30 -7.61
C GLY A 132 20.87 20.21 -6.61
N GLY A 133 21.03 18.93 -6.97
CA GLY A 133 20.51 17.78 -6.23
C GLY A 133 21.04 17.63 -4.80
N LEU A 134 22.19 18.22 -4.49
CA LEU A 134 22.81 18.19 -3.15
C LEU A 134 22.36 19.34 -2.22
N GLY A 135 21.50 20.25 -2.70
CA GLY A 135 20.85 21.26 -1.86
C GLY A 135 19.59 20.73 -1.18
N GLY A 136 19.05 21.47 -0.20
CA GLY A 136 17.90 21.01 0.60
C GLY A 136 16.67 20.63 -0.23
N LEU A 137 16.29 21.46 -1.21
CA LEU A 137 15.17 21.16 -2.10
C LEU A 137 15.48 19.99 -3.05
N GLY A 138 16.72 19.88 -3.55
CA GLY A 138 17.14 18.79 -4.42
C GLY A 138 17.03 17.42 -3.74
N LEU A 139 17.44 17.34 -2.47
CA LEU A 139 17.31 16.12 -1.67
C LEU A 139 15.86 15.79 -1.33
N LEU A 140 15.02 16.80 -1.09
CA LEU A 140 13.59 16.60 -0.88
C LEU A 140 12.92 16.01 -2.13
N VAL A 141 13.19 16.59 -3.30
CA VAL A 141 12.67 16.11 -4.59
C VAL A 141 13.18 14.70 -4.88
N ALA A 142 14.47 14.42 -4.60
CA ALA A 142 15.02 13.08 -4.76
C ALA A 142 14.27 12.05 -3.90
N ASN A 143 14.04 12.34 -2.62
CA ASN A 143 13.29 11.46 -1.73
C ASN A 143 11.85 11.25 -2.22
N TRP A 144 11.20 12.31 -2.69
CA TRP A 144 9.87 12.21 -3.28
C TRP A 144 9.87 11.33 -4.54
N LEU A 145 10.85 11.48 -5.44
CA LEU A 145 10.96 10.60 -6.62
C LEU A 145 11.18 9.12 -6.25
N VAL A 146 11.92 8.84 -5.18
CA VAL A 146 12.04 7.46 -4.64
C VAL A 146 10.68 6.95 -4.18
N ASP A 147 9.89 7.77 -3.47
CA ASP A 147 8.54 7.42 -3.03
C ASP A 147 7.58 7.19 -4.20
N GLU A 148 7.77 7.92 -5.28
CA GLU A 148 7.05 7.75 -6.54
C GLU A 148 7.53 6.54 -7.37
N GLY A 149 8.60 5.87 -6.93
CA GLY A 149 9.10 4.61 -7.48
C GLY A 149 10.30 4.74 -8.42
N ALA A 150 11.00 5.87 -8.45
CA ALA A 150 12.23 6.03 -9.23
C ALA A 150 13.32 5.09 -8.68
N LYS A 151 13.97 4.33 -9.56
CA LYS A 151 15.05 3.40 -9.19
C LYS A 151 16.45 3.95 -9.42
N HIS A 152 16.60 5.00 -10.22
CA HIS A 152 17.90 5.57 -10.54
C HIS A 152 17.81 7.10 -10.50
N ILE A 153 18.58 7.72 -9.61
CA ILE A 153 18.61 9.17 -9.43
C ILE A 153 20.05 9.66 -9.55
N ALA A 154 20.28 10.67 -10.38
CA ALA A 154 21.57 11.33 -10.54
C ALA A 154 21.51 12.74 -9.92
N LEU A 155 22.29 12.98 -8.86
CA LEU A 155 22.31 14.27 -8.16
C LEU A 155 23.46 15.13 -8.65
N VAL A 156 23.16 16.07 -9.54
CA VAL A 156 24.17 16.97 -10.09
C VAL A 156 24.29 18.21 -9.23
N SER A 157 25.53 18.56 -8.86
CA SER A 157 25.85 19.81 -8.19
C SER A 157 27.15 20.38 -8.72
N ARG A 158 27.32 21.70 -8.63
CA ARG A 158 28.55 22.39 -9.08
C ARG A 158 29.82 21.88 -8.38
N ARG A 159 29.73 21.46 -7.12
CA ARG A 159 30.86 20.96 -6.32
C ARG A 159 31.10 19.47 -6.49
N GLY A 160 30.13 18.74 -7.06
CA GLY A 160 30.19 17.28 -7.23
C GLY A 160 30.12 16.45 -5.93
N GLN A 161 30.27 17.06 -4.75
CA GLN A 161 30.26 16.37 -3.46
C GLN A 161 29.35 17.04 -2.44
N PRO A 162 28.68 16.26 -1.55
CA PRO A 162 27.85 16.80 -0.50
C PRO A 162 28.71 17.44 0.60
N THR A 163 28.24 18.55 1.16
CA THR A 163 28.85 19.14 2.36
C THR A 163 28.63 18.24 3.58
N ASP A 164 29.38 18.45 4.66
CA ASP A 164 29.21 17.66 5.88
C ASP A 164 27.85 17.91 6.56
N GLU A 165 27.30 19.11 6.40
CA GLU A 165 25.92 19.44 6.76
C GLU A 165 24.93 18.59 5.97
N THR A 166 25.07 18.52 4.64
CA THR A 166 24.24 17.67 3.78
C THR A 166 24.34 16.20 4.19
N LYS A 167 25.55 15.68 4.40
CA LYS A 167 25.77 14.28 4.83
C LYS A 167 25.10 13.96 6.17
N SER A 168 25.03 14.94 7.06
CA SER A 168 24.43 14.80 8.39
C SER A 168 22.90 14.83 8.35
N SER A 169 22.30 15.38 7.29
CA SER A 169 20.86 15.52 7.12
C SER A 169 20.13 14.17 7.03
N ALA A 170 18.88 14.15 7.52
CA ALA A 170 18.01 12.97 7.42
C ALA A 170 17.69 12.60 5.96
N LEU A 171 17.52 13.62 5.10
CA LEU A 171 17.21 13.42 3.68
C LEU A 171 18.35 12.71 2.94
N TRP A 172 19.61 13.07 3.22
CA TRP A 172 20.77 12.39 2.64
C TRP A 172 20.90 10.96 3.15
N LYS A 173 20.86 10.78 4.48
CA LYS A 173 20.99 9.45 5.11
C LYS A 173 19.96 8.47 4.58
N ARG A 174 18.73 8.90 4.35
CA ARG A 174 17.66 8.09 3.77
C ARG A 174 17.97 7.66 2.33
N LEU A 175 18.45 8.58 1.49
CA LEU A 175 18.78 8.30 0.09
C LEU A 175 19.97 7.34 -0.07
N THR A 176 20.90 7.36 0.87
CA THR A 176 22.11 6.51 0.84
C THR A 176 21.99 5.24 1.70
N ALA A 177 20.87 5.06 2.41
CA ALA A 177 20.65 3.86 3.21
C ALA A 177 20.43 2.64 2.30
N PRO A 178 20.90 1.44 2.71
CA PRO A 178 20.55 0.21 2.00
C PRO A 178 19.04 0.01 2.00
N ALA A 179 18.51 -0.45 0.87
CA ALA A 179 17.07 -0.60 0.69
C ALA A 179 16.49 -1.60 1.70
N PRO A 180 15.39 -1.25 2.40
CA PRO A 180 14.62 -2.22 3.16
C PRO A 180 14.09 -3.31 2.22
N GLN A 181 14.11 -4.56 2.66
CA GLN A 181 13.53 -5.66 1.89
C GLN A 181 12.06 -5.36 1.55
N GLY A 182 11.71 -5.39 0.26
CA GLY A 182 10.35 -5.14 -0.23
C GLY A 182 10.00 -3.68 -0.55
N LYS A 183 10.94 -2.72 -0.45
CA LYS A 183 10.75 -1.35 -0.95
C LYS A 183 11.55 -1.08 -2.23
N THR A 184 11.08 -0.13 -3.04
CA THR A 184 11.83 0.38 -4.19
C THR A 184 13.14 1.01 -3.69
N SER A 185 14.27 0.44 -4.12
CA SER A 185 15.60 1.02 -3.93
C SER A 185 15.90 1.97 -5.06
N ALA A 186 16.45 3.14 -4.75
CA ALA A 186 17.06 4.00 -5.75
C ALA A 186 18.58 3.98 -5.63
N THR A 187 19.27 3.78 -6.75
CA THR A 187 20.71 4.05 -6.81
C THR A 187 20.90 5.55 -6.99
N VAL A 188 21.56 6.19 -6.02
CA VAL A 188 21.92 7.60 -6.07
C VAL A 188 23.40 7.72 -6.45
N ARG A 189 23.69 8.41 -7.55
CA ARG A 189 25.04 8.68 -8.05
C ARG A 189 25.28 10.17 -8.25
#